data_AF-A0A5B7GU72-F1
#
_entry.id   AF-A0A5B7GU72-F1
#
_cell.length_a   1.000
_cell.length_b   1.000
_cell.length_c   1.000
_cell.angle_alpha   90.00
_cell.angle_beta   90.00
_cell.angle_gamma   90.00
#
_symmetry.space_group_name_H-M   'P 1'
#
loop_
_entity.id
_entity.type
_entity.pdbx_description
1 polymer ?
#
loop_
_entity_poly.entity_id
_entity_poly.type
_entity_poly.pdbx_seq_one_letter_code
_entity_poly.pdbx_strand_id
1 'polypeptide(L)'
;MTTNKNWMTDYPDEVLAWMRQREAKHLDYNGTSPQLSSRGELVDLICMVTEYLKLSVSTTHLAVYLLDRFMDSHFIVETQLKLTALTVVMLAGWCVAKSWHSFIIGTINAVVN
;
A
#
# COMPACT_ATOMS: atom_id res chain seq x y z
N MET A 1 -15.75 -35.42 18.50
CA MET A 1 -14.45 -34.75 18.64
C MET A 1 -14.61 -33.31 18.22
N THR A 2 -14.88 -32.42 19.18
CA THR A 2 -15.08 -30.99 18.96
C THR A 2 -13.74 -30.28 18.94
N THR A 3 -13.35 -29.79 17.77
CA THR A 3 -12.11 -29.03 17.59
C THR A 3 -12.26 -27.68 18.27
N ASN A 4 -11.70 -27.54 19.48
CA ASN A 4 -11.59 -26.28 20.19
C ASN A 4 -10.67 -25.34 19.39
N LYS A 5 -11.26 -24.46 18.58
CA LYS A 5 -10.58 -23.32 17.96
C LYS A 5 -11.04 -22.03 18.65
N ASN A 6 -10.57 -21.83 19.88
CA ASN A 6 -10.81 -20.64 20.71
C ASN A 6 -10.00 -19.39 20.27
N TRP A 7 -9.64 -19.29 18.98
CA TRP A 7 -8.86 -18.15 18.43
C TRP A 7 -9.66 -17.33 17.41
N MET A 8 -10.89 -17.73 17.14
CA MET A 8 -11.78 -17.03 16.24
C MET A 8 -12.64 -16.08 17.07
N THR A 9 -12.62 -14.79 16.76
CA THR A 9 -13.59 -13.82 17.27
C THR A 9 -15.01 -14.38 17.17
N ASP A 10 -15.91 -13.99 18.08
CA ASP A 10 -17.28 -14.53 18.22
C ASP A 10 -18.12 -14.55 16.90
N TYR A 11 -17.70 -13.83 15.85
CA TYR A 11 -18.47 -13.62 14.62
C TYR A 11 -17.63 -13.77 13.33
N PRO A 12 -17.08 -14.95 12.99
CA PRO A 12 -16.24 -15.11 11.80
C PRO A 12 -17.00 -14.91 10.49
N ASP A 13 -18.24 -15.38 10.42
CA ASP A 13 -19.06 -15.28 9.21
C ASP A 13 -19.46 -13.82 8.92
N GLU A 14 -19.72 -13.04 9.96
CA GLU A 14 -20.02 -11.61 9.83
C GLU A 14 -18.81 -10.81 9.39
N VAL A 15 -17.63 -11.09 9.97
CA VAL A 15 -16.37 -10.49 9.54
C VAL A 15 -16.08 -10.82 8.07
N LEU A 16 -16.26 -12.08 7.66
CA LEU A 16 -16.07 -12.50 6.28
C LEU A 16 -17.07 -11.82 5.32
N ALA A 17 -18.34 -11.75 5.70
CA ALA A 17 -19.37 -11.07 4.92
C ALA A 17 -19.05 -9.57 4.77
N TRP A 18 -18.61 -8.92 5.84
CA TRP A 18 -18.19 -7.52 5.83
C TRP A 18 -16.96 -7.30 4.94
N MET A 19 -15.94 -8.17 5.03
CA MET A 19 -14.75 -8.11 4.17
C MET A 19 -15.12 -8.24 2.69
N ARG A 20 -15.96 -9.22 2.32
CA ARG A 20 -16.44 -9.40 0.95
C ARG A 20 -17.23 -8.21 0.43
N GLN A 21 -18.12 -7.64 1.24
CA GLN A 21 -18.86 -6.43 0.87
C GLN A 21 -17.93 -5.24 0.65
N ARG A 22 -16.86 -5.15 1.45
CA ARG A 22 -15.85 -4.10 1.32
C ARG A 22 -15.05 -4.30 0.05
N GLU A 23 -14.57 -5.51 -0.23
CA GLU A 23 -13.91 -5.91 -1.49
C GLU A 23 -14.76 -5.57 -2.71
N ALA A 24 -16.06 -5.86 -2.70
CA ALA A 24 -16.97 -5.56 -3.81
C ALA A 24 -17.19 -4.06 -4.05
N LYS A 25 -16.85 -3.19 -3.09
CA LYS A 25 -16.90 -1.72 -3.25
C LYS A 25 -15.58 -1.13 -3.76
N HIS A 26 -14.53 -1.94 -3.88
CA HIS A 26 -13.28 -1.47 -4.47
C HIS A 26 -13.51 -1.11 -5.94
N LEU A 27 -12.89 -0.01 -6.36
CA LEU A 27 -12.95 0.42 -7.75
C LEU A 27 -12.24 -0.61 -8.64
N ASP A 28 -12.85 -0.95 -9.77
CA ASP A 28 -12.28 -1.89 -10.75
C ASP A 28 -10.92 -1.39 -11.23
N TYR A 29 -9.90 -2.26 -11.10
CA TYR A 29 -8.57 -2.03 -11.65
C TYR A 29 -8.57 -2.52 -13.10
N ASN A 30 -8.50 -1.58 -14.05
CA ASN A 30 -8.62 -1.89 -15.47
C ASN A 30 -7.27 -2.26 -16.10
N GLY A 31 -6.16 -1.94 -15.44
CA GLY A 31 -4.81 -2.30 -15.89
C GLY A 31 -4.43 -1.65 -17.23
N THR A 32 -5.11 -0.56 -17.61
CA THR A 32 -4.94 0.09 -18.92
C THR A 32 -3.81 1.11 -18.95
N SER A 33 -3.08 1.28 -17.85
CA SER A 33 -2.03 2.29 -17.75
C SER A 33 -0.84 1.97 -18.65
N PRO A 34 -0.37 2.95 -19.45
CA PRO A 34 0.82 2.77 -20.27
C PRO A 34 2.11 2.54 -19.45
N GLN A 35 2.11 2.89 -18.15
CA GLN A 35 3.25 2.74 -17.26
C GLN A 35 3.34 1.35 -16.60
N LEU A 36 2.48 0.38 -16.96
CA LEU A 36 2.51 -0.97 -16.37
C LEU A 36 3.85 -1.70 -16.60
N SER A 37 4.54 -1.40 -17.70
CA SER A 37 5.86 -1.97 -18.01
C SER A 37 6.91 -1.62 -16.96
N SER A 38 6.82 -0.43 -16.35
CA SER A 38 7.73 0.05 -15.32
C SER A 38 7.30 -0.38 -13.90
N ARG A 39 6.17 -1.08 -13.76
CA ARG A 39 5.63 -1.50 -12.46
C ARG A 39 6.62 -2.36 -11.67
N GLY A 40 7.36 -3.25 -12.33
CA GLY A 40 8.37 -4.08 -11.67
C GLY A 40 9.40 -3.24 -10.93
N GLU A 41 10.01 -2.28 -11.63
CA GLU A 41 11.02 -1.37 -11.06
C GLU A 41 10.44 -0.51 -9.92
N LEU A 42 9.18 -0.07 -10.04
CA LEU A 42 8.52 0.71 -8.99
C LEU A 42 8.22 -0.12 -7.74
N VAL A 43 7.80 -1.38 -7.92
CA VAL A 43 7.55 -2.29 -6.79
C VAL A 43 8.86 -2.62 -6.08
N ASP A 44 9.94 -2.86 -6.82
CA ASP A 44 11.27 -3.08 -6.25
C ASP A 44 11.74 -1.85 -5.44
N LEU A 45 11.52 -0.65 -5.97
CA LEU A 45 11.78 0.59 -5.24
C LEU A 45 10.94 0.69 -3.95
N ILE A 46 9.64 0.35 -4.01
CA ILE A 46 8.77 0.33 -2.83
C ILE A 46 9.27 -0.68 -1.79
N CYS A 47 9.62 -1.89 -2.21
CA CYS A 47 10.16 -2.92 -1.33
C CYS A 47 11.46 -2.44 -0.65
N MET A 48 12.40 -1.92 -1.43
CA MET A 48 13.66 -1.38 -0.91
C MET A 48 13.44 -0.27 0.13
N VAL A 49 12.55 0.69 -0.17
CA VAL A 49 12.27 1.81 0.74
C VAL A 49 11.54 1.34 1.99
N THR A 50 10.56 0.45 1.86
CA THR A 50 9.82 -0.09 3.02
C THR A 50 10.69 -0.94 3.94
N GLU A 51 11.63 -1.71 3.38
CA GLU A 51 12.64 -2.44 4.14
C GLU A 51 13.60 -1.49 4.88
N TYR A 52 14.09 -0.45 4.19
CA TYR A 52 14.95 0.56 4.81
C TYR A 52 14.27 1.27 5.98
N LEU A 53 12.97 1.58 5.82
CA LEU A 53 12.16 2.22 6.85
C LEU A 53 11.62 1.23 7.91
N LYS A 54 11.92 -0.07 7.78
CA LYS A 54 11.43 -1.14 8.66
C LYS A 54 9.90 -1.14 8.82
N LEU A 55 9.20 -0.86 7.72
CA LEU A 55 7.73 -0.86 7.68
C LEU A 55 7.20 -2.29 7.62
N SER A 56 5.93 -2.46 8.03
CA SER A 56 5.28 -3.77 8.02
C SER A 56 4.98 -4.23 6.60
N VAL A 57 4.93 -5.55 6.40
CA VAL A 57 4.54 -6.16 5.10
C VAL A 57 3.15 -5.67 4.65
N SER A 58 2.22 -5.50 5.60
CA SER A 58 0.90 -4.92 5.33
C SER A 58 0.97 -3.49 4.78
N THR A 59 1.94 -2.69 5.24
CA THR A 59 2.18 -1.33 4.73
C THR A 59 2.70 -1.36 3.31
N THR A 60 3.61 -2.29 2.98
CA THR A 60 4.13 -2.47 1.62
C THR A 60 3.03 -2.88 0.66
N HIS A 61 2.17 -3.84 1.04
CA HIS A 61 1.02 -4.22 0.22
C HIS A 61 0.04 -3.07 0.00
N LEU A 62 -0.21 -2.25 1.03
CA LEU A 62 -1.05 -1.06 0.91
C LEU A 62 -0.41 -0.02 -0.04
N ALA A 63 0.90 0.17 0.03
CA ALA A 63 1.62 1.07 -0.87
C ALA A 63 1.52 0.60 -2.32
N VAL A 64 1.76 -0.68 -2.61
CA VAL A 64 1.63 -1.23 -3.97
C VAL A 64 0.19 -1.06 -4.48
N TYR A 65 -0.81 -1.36 -3.65
CA TYR A 65 -2.22 -1.18 -3.99
C TYR A 65 -2.56 0.27 -4.36
N LEU A 66 -2.10 1.24 -3.57
CA LEU A 66 -2.33 2.67 -3.83
C LEU A 66 -1.61 3.13 -5.10
N LEU A 67 -0.40 2.64 -5.37
CA LEU A 67 0.36 2.95 -6.58
C LEU A 67 -0.37 2.43 -7.82
N ASP A 68 -0.77 1.16 -7.81
CA ASP A 68 -1.49 0.54 -8.93
C ASP A 68 -2.77 1.31 -9.25
N ARG A 69 -3.51 1.74 -8.22
CA ARG A 69 -4.72 2.53 -8.40
C ARG A 69 -4.45 3.94 -8.95
N PHE A 70 -3.40 4.59 -8.46
CA PHE A 70 -3.03 5.91 -8.92
C PHE A 70 -2.59 5.90 -10.39
N MET A 71 -1.83 4.88 -10.80
CA MET A 71 -1.44 4.67 -12.19
C MET A 71 -2.65 4.36 -13.09
N ASP A 72 -3.63 3.59 -12.62
CA ASP A 72 -4.84 3.25 -13.41
C ASP A 72 -5.73 4.47 -13.68
N SER A 73 -5.70 5.46 -12.78
CA SER A 73 -6.57 6.65 -12.86
C SER A 73 -5.90 7.88 -13.48
N HIS A 74 -4.56 7.88 -13.68
CA HIS A 74 -3.81 9.08 -14.11
C HIS A 74 -2.76 8.78 -15.18
N PHE A 75 -2.61 9.72 -16.11
CA PHE A 75 -1.49 9.73 -17.06
C PHE A 75 -0.29 10.45 -16.44
N ILE A 76 0.66 9.68 -15.90
CA ILE A 76 1.86 10.17 -15.21
C ILE A 76 3.07 10.09 -16.14
N VAL A 77 3.89 11.12 -16.15
CA VAL A 77 5.17 11.11 -16.89
C VAL A 77 6.19 10.25 -16.13
N GLU A 78 7.00 9.45 -16.83
CA GLU A 78 8.00 8.54 -16.23
C GLU A 78 8.95 9.22 -15.21
N THR A 79 9.26 10.50 -15.41
CA THR A 79 10.11 11.28 -14.49
C THR A 79 9.48 11.48 -13.12
N GLN A 80 8.15 11.49 -13.03
CA GLN A 80 7.40 11.66 -11.78
C GLN A 80 7.07 10.32 -11.10
N LEU A 81 7.23 9.20 -11.80
CA LEU A 81 6.84 7.86 -11.33
C LEU A 81 7.56 7.47 -10.02
N LYS A 82 8.85 7.76 -9.91
CA LYS A 82 9.64 7.51 -8.69
C LYS A 82 9.17 8.36 -7.52
N LEU A 83 8.86 9.63 -7.77
CA LEU A 83 8.32 10.54 -6.75
C LEU A 83 6.95 10.03 -6.28
N THR A 84 6.08 9.64 -7.21
CA THR A 84 4.79 9.03 -6.90
C THR A 84 4.96 7.79 -6.02
N ALA A 85 5.85 6.85 -6.36
CA ALA A 85 6.11 5.66 -5.54
C ALA A 85 6.52 6.02 -4.11
N LEU A 86 7.40 7.01 -3.93
CA LEU A 86 7.80 7.49 -2.61
C LEU A 86 6.62 8.10 -1.84
N THR A 87 5.82 8.97 -2.47
CA THR A 87 4.64 9.57 -1.82
C THR A 87 3.63 8.51 -1.37
N VAL A 88 3.48 7.44 -2.14
CA VAL A 88 2.56 6.35 -1.82
C VAL A 88 3.06 5.51 -0.64
N VAL A 89 4.36 5.24 -0.55
CA VAL A 89 4.96 4.59 0.64
C VAL A 89 4.73 5.43 1.89
N MET A 90 4.91 6.74 1.78
CA MET A 90 4.67 7.66 2.90
C MET A 90 3.20 7.69 3.32
N LEU A 91 2.27 7.75 2.37
CA LEU A 91 0.83 7.68 2.62
C LEU A 91 0.45 6.35 3.29
N ALA A 92 0.97 5.23 2.80
CA ALA A 92 0.72 3.91 3.38
C ALA A 92 1.26 3.81 4.82
N GLY A 93 2.47 4.32 5.08
CA GLY A 93 3.05 4.39 6.42
C GLY A 93 2.20 5.24 7.37
N TRP A 94 1.72 6.39 6.90
CA TRP A 94 0.83 7.26 7.66
C TRP A 94 -0.52 6.61 7.98
N CYS A 95 -1.13 5.90 7.03
CA CYS A 95 -2.40 5.19 7.26
C CYS A 95 -2.28 4.07 8.28
N VAL A 96 -1.18 3.31 8.25
CA VAL A 96 -0.97 2.18 9.16
C VAL A 96 -0.58 2.64 10.55
N ALA A 97 0.20 3.71 10.66
CA ALA A 97 0.78 4.09 11.92
C ALA A 97 0.23 5.45 12.41
N LYS A 98 -0.64 5.38 13.42
CA LYS A 98 -1.42 6.51 13.99
C LYS A 98 -0.60 7.69 14.56
N SER A 99 0.74 7.62 14.63
CA SER A 99 1.60 8.60 15.33
C SER A 99 2.87 8.97 14.52
N TRP A 100 2.74 9.69 13.40
CA TRP A 100 3.86 9.90 12.44
C TRP A 100 4.19 11.34 12.04
N HIS A 101 3.49 12.36 12.56
CA HIS A 101 3.75 13.76 12.15
C HIS A 101 5.20 14.22 12.36
N SER A 102 5.91 13.70 13.38
CA SER A 102 7.29 14.10 13.69
C SER A 102 8.38 13.36 12.88
N PHE A 103 8.08 12.22 12.25
CA PHE A 103 9.09 11.38 11.60
C PHE A 103 9.28 11.74 10.12
N ILE A 104 8.20 12.14 9.44
CA ILE A 104 8.17 12.43 7.99
C ILE A 104 9.15 13.53 7.56
N ILE A 105 9.27 14.61 8.35
CA ILE A 105 10.15 15.74 8.02
C ILE A 105 11.63 15.32 8.06
N GLY A 106 11.99 14.43 9.00
CA GLY A 106 13.37 13.94 9.14
C GLY A 106 13.79 13.01 8.01
N THR A 107 12.90 12.12 7.55
CA THR A 107 13.22 11.12 6.52
C THR A 107 13.29 11.72 5.11
N ILE A 108 12.41 12.66 4.77
CA ILE A 108 12.47 13.34 3.46
C ILE A 108 13.80 14.10 3.31
N ASN A 109 14.25 14.79 4.36
CA ASN A 109 15.48 15.57 4.31
C ASN A 109 16.75 14.71 4.19
N ALA A 110 16.67 13.42 4.58
CA ALA A 110 17.75 12.44 4.49
C ALA A 110 17.79 11.66 3.16
N VAL A 111 16.72 11.70 2.37
CA VAL A 111 16.63 11.06 1.04
C VAL A 111 16.89 12.08 -0.08
N VAL A 112 16.72 13.38 0.21
CA VAL A 112 16.88 14.49 -0.76
C VAL A 112 18.27 15.17 -0.69
N ASN A 113 19.06 14.94 0.37
CA ASN A 113 20.50 15.26 0.43
C ASN A 113 21.34 14.01 0.20
#